data_AF-A0A552X2M8-F1
#
_entry.id   AF-A0A552X2M8-F1
#
_cell.length_a   1.000
_cell.length_b   1.000
_cell.length_c   1.000
_cell.angle_alpha   90.00
_cell.angle_beta   90.00
_cell.angle_gamma   90.00
#
_symmetry.space_group_name_H-M   'P 1'
#
loop_
_entity.id
_entity.type
_entity.pdbx_description
1 polymer ?
#
loop_
_entity_poly.entity_id
_entity_poly.type
_entity_poly.pdbx_seq_one_letter_code
_entity_poly.pdbx_strand_id
1 'polypeptide(L)'
;MTATMVMGLASILFLFAIIIGVMLAFARFGKGNNPPPVLVWWHGAFAILGFLILLYGAFFVGYPATATTGIVLIALAAIGGLIMHFKYDRRRQLIPVFMVWVHGVVAVVGFVMILYAMLNIADTTRL
;
A
#
# COMPACT_ATOMS: atom_id res chain seq x y z
N MET A 1 -1.26 14.45 16.61
CA MET A 1 -1.92 14.42 15.27
C MET A 1 -3.25 13.72 15.43
N THR A 2 -4.33 14.20 14.81
CA THR A 2 -5.63 13.49 14.86
C THR A 2 -5.60 12.25 13.96
N ALA A 3 -6.51 11.29 14.18
CA ALA A 3 -6.61 10.10 13.34
C ALA A 3 -6.77 10.45 11.84
N THR A 4 -7.59 11.46 11.54
CA THR A 4 -7.78 11.99 10.19
C THR A 4 -6.49 12.53 9.58
N MET A 5 -5.68 13.28 10.34
CA MET A 5 -4.39 13.79 9.84
C MET A 5 -3.41 12.67 9.52
N VAL A 6 -3.32 11.65 10.40
CA VAL A 6 -2.39 10.53 10.21
C VAL A 6 -2.81 9.67 9.01
N MET A 7 -4.08 9.31 8.91
CA MET A 7 -4.60 8.57 7.75
C MET A 7 -4.49 9.39 6.47
N GLY A 8 -4.70 10.70 6.52
CA GLY A 8 -4.56 11.59 5.36
C GLY A 8 -3.13 11.64 4.84
N LEU A 9 -2.14 11.83 5.73
CA LEU A 9 -0.73 11.83 5.35
C LEU A 9 -0.30 10.48 4.76
N ALA A 10 -0.69 9.37 5.39
CA ALA A 10 -0.45 8.04 4.85
C ALA A 10 -1.10 7.87 3.48
N SER A 11 -2.33 8.38 3.30
CA SER A 11 -3.07 8.24 2.04
C SER A 11 -2.40 8.97 0.88
N ILE A 12 -1.81 10.15 1.12
CA ILE A 12 -1.03 10.87 0.10
C ILE A 12 0.15 10.02 -0.37
N LEU A 13 0.90 9.40 0.56
CA LEU A 13 2.02 8.53 0.20
C LEU A 13 1.56 7.28 -0.55
N PHE A 14 0.46 6.65 -0.12
CA PHE A 14 -0.13 5.52 -0.83
C PHE A 14 -0.61 5.90 -2.23
N LEU A 15 -1.12 7.12 -2.46
CA LEU A 15 -1.48 7.57 -3.81
C LEU A 15 -0.25 7.58 -4.73
N PHE A 16 0.88 8.12 -4.28
CA PHE A 16 2.14 8.04 -5.05
C PHE A 16 2.54 6.58 -5.29
N ALA A 17 2.46 5.73 -4.26
CA ALA A 17 2.77 4.31 -4.40
C ALA A 17 1.84 3.62 -5.42
N ILE A 18 0.55 3.90 -5.42
CA ILE A 18 -0.44 3.33 -6.33
C ILE A 18 -0.16 3.76 -7.77
N ILE A 19 0.09 5.05 -8.01
CA ILE A 19 0.42 5.56 -9.35
C ILE A 19 1.63 4.82 -9.92
N ILE A 20 2.71 4.71 -9.12
CA ILE A 20 3.92 3.99 -9.54
C ILE A 20 3.65 2.49 -9.67
N GLY A 21 2.85 1.89 -8.78
CA GLY A 21 2.44 0.49 -8.83
C GLY A 21 1.70 0.13 -10.11
N VAL A 22 0.81 1.02 -10.58
CA VAL A 22 0.13 0.89 -11.87
C VAL A 22 1.13 0.96 -13.03
N MET A 23 2.09 1.90 -12.99
CA MET A 23 3.17 1.97 -13.99
C MET A 23 4.01 0.68 -14.02
N LEU A 24 4.34 0.12 -12.85
CA LEU A 24 5.06 -1.15 -12.73
C LEU A 24 4.25 -2.32 -13.29
N ALA A 25 2.95 -2.37 -13.04
CA ALA A 25 2.06 -3.40 -13.58
C ALA A 25 2.01 -3.34 -15.11
N PHE A 26 1.84 -2.15 -15.70
CA PHE A 26 1.90 -1.98 -17.15
C PHE A 26 3.27 -2.34 -17.73
N ALA A 27 4.37 -1.96 -17.07
CA ALA A 27 5.71 -2.35 -17.49
C ALA A 27 5.89 -3.87 -17.51
N ARG A 28 5.29 -4.58 -16.54
CA ARG A 28 5.33 -6.04 -16.46
C ARG A 28 4.45 -6.72 -17.52
N PHE A 29 3.29 -6.15 -17.85
CA PHE A 29 2.38 -6.72 -18.85
C PHE A 29 2.79 -6.41 -20.29
N GLY A 30 3.39 -5.25 -20.53
CA GLY A 30 3.76 -4.79 -21.86
C GLY A 30 5.06 -5.37 -22.41
N LYS A 31 5.90 -6.00 -21.57
CA LYS A 31 7.22 -6.50 -21.98
C LYS A 31 7.55 -7.83 -21.30
N GLY A 32 8.28 -8.71 -21.99
CA GLY A 32 8.86 -9.95 -21.44
C GLY A 32 10.01 -9.70 -20.45
N ASN A 33 10.02 -8.56 -19.76
CA ASN A 33 11.07 -8.11 -18.84
C ASN A 33 10.44 -7.66 -17.52
N ASN A 34 11.24 -7.66 -16.45
CA ASN A 34 10.83 -7.08 -15.18
C ASN A 34 10.76 -5.54 -15.24
N PRO A 35 9.96 -4.92 -14.35
CA PRO A 35 9.86 -3.47 -14.29
C PRO A 35 11.20 -2.76 -14.03
N PRO A 36 11.35 -1.49 -14.43
CA PRO A 36 12.60 -0.76 -14.23
C PRO A 36 12.89 -0.58 -12.73
N PRO A 37 14.13 -0.83 -12.27
CA PRO A 37 14.47 -0.82 -10.84
C PRO A 37 14.09 0.48 -10.13
N VAL A 38 14.33 1.64 -10.75
CA VAL A 38 14.05 2.95 -10.13
C VAL A 38 12.58 3.07 -9.69
N LEU A 39 11.63 2.58 -10.50
CA LEU A 39 10.21 2.62 -10.14
C LEU A 39 9.88 1.68 -8.98
N VAL A 40 10.53 0.50 -8.92
CA VAL A 40 10.34 -0.47 -7.83
C VAL A 40 10.76 0.14 -6.49
N TRP A 41 11.87 0.87 -6.47
CA TRP A 41 12.41 1.48 -5.26
C TRP A 41 11.51 2.62 -4.76
N TRP A 42 11.05 3.49 -5.65
CA TRP A 42 10.12 4.56 -5.28
C TRP A 42 8.76 4.04 -4.82
N HIS A 43 8.20 3.05 -5.53
CA HIS A 43 6.96 2.40 -5.10
C HIS A 43 7.08 1.82 -3.69
N GLY A 44 8.15 1.04 -3.45
CA GLY A 44 8.42 0.44 -2.14
C GLY A 44 8.63 1.50 -1.05
N ALA A 45 9.39 2.56 -1.34
CA ALA A 45 9.67 3.62 -0.38
C ALA A 45 8.39 4.35 0.07
N PHE A 46 7.54 4.78 -0.88
CA PHE A 46 6.28 5.44 -0.55
C PHE A 46 5.32 4.50 0.20
N ALA A 47 5.24 3.22 -0.21
CA ALA A 47 4.40 2.24 0.45
C ALA A 47 4.85 1.96 1.90
N ILE A 48 6.16 1.81 2.12
CA ILE A 48 6.71 1.57 3.46
C ILE A 48 6.49 2.78 4.37
N LEU A 49 6.79 3.99 3.89
CA LEU A 49 6.58 5.20 4.68
C LEU A 49 5.10 5.42 5.03
N GLY A 50 4.20 5.26 4.06
CA GLY A 50 2.76 5.32 4.29
C GLY A 50 2.29 4.27 5.31
N PHE A 51 2.80 3.03 5.20
CA PHE A 51 2.46 1.96 6.12
C PHE A 51 2.97 2.20 7.54
N LEU A 52 4.19 2.70 7.71
CA LEU A 52 4.74 3.03 9.03
C LEU A 52 3.93 4.15 9.72
N ILE A 53 3.46 5.14 8.95
CA ILE A 53 2.57 6.18 9.47
C ILE A 53 1.21 5.59 9.90
N LEU A 54 0.65 4.63 9.15
CA LEU A 54 -0.57 3.93 9.58
C LEU A 54 -0.33 3.11 10.86
N LEU A 55 0.80 2.40 10.97
CA LEU A 55 1.13 1.65 12.18
C LEU A 55 1.26 2.58 13.39
N TYR A 56 1.92 3.72 13.23
CA TYR A 56 1.98 4.74 14.28
C TYR A 56 0.57 5.14 14.76
N GLY A 57 -0.34 5.45 13.84
CA GLY A 57 -1.70 5.82 14.24
C GLY A 57 -2.49 4.68 14.88
N ALA A 58 -2.29 3.43 14.43
CA ALA A 58 -2.95 2.27 15.01
C ALA A 58 -2.54 2.00 16.46
N PHE A 59 -1.25 2.17 16.78
CA PHE A 59 -0.73 1.91 18.13
C PHE A 59 -0.88 3.08 19.10
N PHE A 60 -0.84 4.32 18.61
CA PHE A 60 -0.71 5.50 19.47
C PHE A 60 -1.86 6.52 19.37
N VAL A 61 -2.66 6.49 18.30
CA VAL A 61 -3.77 7.43 18.08
C VAL A 61 -5.13 6.74 18.22
N GLY A 62 -5.22 5.47 17.82
CA GLY A 62 -6.46 4.70 17.82
C GLY A 62 -7.24 4.90 16.54
N TYR A 63 -7.71 3.79 15.97
CA TYR A 63 -8.44 3.75 14.70
C TYR A 63 -9.73 2.95 14.81
N PRO A 64 -10.76 3.29 14.00
CA PRO A 64 -11.94 2.46 13.88
C PRO A 64 -11.57 1.09 13.27
N ALA A 65 -12.40 0.08 13.56
CA ALA A 65 -12.17 -1.29 13.09
C ALA A 65 -11.97 -1.38 11.57
N THR A 66 -12.67 -0.54 10.80
CA THR A 66 -12.54 -0.45 9.33
C THR A 66 -11.12 -0.09 8.89
N ALA A 67 -10.48 0.89 9.53
CA ALA A 67 -9.09 1.26 9.25
C ALA A 67 -8.13 0.14 9.68
N THR A 68 -8.36 -0.49 10.83
CA THR A 68 -7.54 -1.63 11.29
C THR A 68 -7.57 -2.80 10.31
N THR A 69 -8.75 -3.14 9.76
CA THR A 69 -8.85 -4.15 8.70
C THR A 69 -8.09 -3.73 7.44
N GLY A 70 -8.19 -2.45 7.04
CA GLY A 70 -7.41 -1.90 5.93
C GLY A 70 -5.89 -2.05 6.13
N ILE A 71 -5.39 -1.79 7.33
CA ILE A 71 -3.97 -1.97 7.70
C ILE A 71 -3.53 -3.42 7.53
N VAL A 72 -4.35 -4.38 7.98
CA VAL A 72 -4.05 -5.81 7.83
C VAL A 72 -3.96 -6.18 6.34
N LEU A 73 -4.89 -5.71 5.51
CA LEU A 73 -4.85 -5.96 4.06
C LEU A 73 -3.60 -5.33 3.42
N ILE A 74 -3.24 -4.10 3.78
CA ILE A 74 -2.01 -3.46 3.29
C ILE A 74 -0.77 -4.24 3.75
N ALA A 75 -0.75 -4.77 4.98
CA ALA A 75 0.35 -5.61 5.46
C ALA A 75 0.48 -6.90 4.62
N LEU A 76 -0.64 -7.56 4.31
CA LEU A 76 -0.65 -8.73 3.43
C LEU A 76 -0.16 -8.38 2.01
N ALA A 77 -0.59 -7.23 1.47
CA ALA A 77 -0.11 -6.74 0.19
C ALA A 77 1.40 -6.46 0.25
N ALA A 78 1.90 -5.81 1.29
CA ALA A 78 3.32 -5.52 1.46
C ALA A 78 4.16 -6.81 1.47
N ILE A 79 3.70 -7.86 2.17
CA ILE A 79 4.32 -9.19 2.13
C ILE A 79 4.35 -9.72 0.69
N GLY A 80 3.23 -9.64 -0.04
CA GLY A 80 3.17 -10.00 -1.46
C GLY A 80 4.19 -9.25 -2.32
N GLY A 81 4.35 -7.94 -2.11
CA GLY A 81 5.31 -7.09 -2.80
C GLY A 81 6.76 -7.49 -2.50
N LEU A 82 7.08 -7.77 -1.23
CA LEU A 82 8.40 -8.26 -0.81
C LEU A 82 8.71 -9.62 -1.45
N ILE A 83 7.74 -10.54 -1.50
CA ILE A 83 7.93 -11.83 -2.18
C ILE A 83 8.21 -11.61 -3.67
N MET A 84 7.44 -10.77 -4.36
CA MET A 84 7.69 -10.45 -5.78
C MET A 84 9.11 -9.90 -6.00
N HIS A 85 9.55 -8.98 -5.14
CA HIS A 85 10.86 -8.35 -5.27
C HIS A 85 12.02 -9.33 -4.96
N PHE A 86 11.99 -10.01 -3.80
CA PHE A 86 13.12 -10.85 -3.37
C PHE A 86 13.17 -12.21 -4.05
N LYS A 87 12.02 -12.82 -4.37
CA LYS A 87 11.97 -14.15 -4.97
C LYS A 87 12.15 -14.10 -6.48
N TYR A 88 11.60 -13.08 -7.16
CA TYR A 88 11.59 -13.03 -8.61
C TYR A 88 12.48 -11.92 -9.16
N ASP A 89 12.18 -10.67 -8.81
CA ASP A 89 12.84 -9.49 -9.41
C ASP A 89 14.36 -9.50 -9.20
N ARG A 90 14.81 -9.68 -7.95
CA ARG A 90 16.23 -9.75 -7.60
C ARG A 90 16.98 -10.92 -8.24
N ARG A 91 16.25 -11.99 -8.58
CA ARG A 91 16.79 -13.18 -9.28
C ARG A 91 16.72 -13.05 -10.80
N ARG A 92 16.31 -11.90 -11.33
CA ARG A 92 16.03 -11.66 -12.75
C ARG A 92 15.02 -12.64 -13.35
N GLN A 93 14.15 -13.19 -12.51
CA GLN A 93 13.05 -14.04 -12.94
C GLN A 93 11.81 -13.19 -13.15
N LEU A 94 11.01 -13.58 -14.15
CA LEU A 94 9.77 -12.88 -14.43
C LEU A 94 8.79 -13.03 -13.28
N ILE A 95 8.28 -11.90 -12.80
CA ILE A 95 7.24 -11.87 -11.76
C ILE A 95 5.98 -12.55 -12.32
N PRO A 96 5.38 -13.53 -11.64
CA PRO A 96 4.14 -14.16 -12.11
C PRO A 96 2.99 -13.15 -12.18
N VAL A 97 2.26 -13.13 -13.30
CA VAL A 97 1.17 -12.17 -13.55
C VAL A 97 0.08 -12.24 -12.47
N PHE A 98 -0.26 -13.45 -12.01
CA PHE A 98 -1.25 -13.63 -10.94
C PHE A 98 -0.85 -12.92 -9.64
N MET A 99 0.45 -12.89 -9.30
CA MET A 99 0.93 -12.24 -8.07
C MET A 99 0.77 -10.72 -8.16
N VAL A 100 1.00 -10.14 -9.35
CA VAL A 100 0.77 -8.71 -9.60
C VAL A 100 -0.70 -8.36 -9.36
N TRP A 101 -1.63 -9.17 -9.88
CA TRP A 101 -3.06 -8.98 -9.69
C TRP A 101 -3.48 -9.12 -8.23
N VAL A 102 -3.09 -10.21 -7.55
CA VAL A 102 -3.47 -10.43 -6.15
C VAL A 102 -2.91 -9.34 -5.25
N HIS A 103 -1.62 -9.00 -5.40
CA HIS A 103 -1.00 -7.91 -4.66
C HIS A 103 -1.73 -6.58 -4.89
N GLY A 104 -1.97 -6.21 -6.16
CA GLY A 104 -2.63 -4.97 -6.53
C GLY A 104 -4.05 -4.86 -5.98
N VAL A 105 -4.87 -5.91 -6.12
CA VAL A 105 -6.25 -5.94 -5.62
C VAL A 105 -6.27 -5.83 -4.10
N VAL A 106 -5.47 -6.63 -3.39
CA VAL A 106 -5.42 -6.59 -1.92
C VAL A 106 -4.96 -5.21 -1.42
N ALA A 107 -3.97 -4.61 -2.08
CA ALA A 107 -3.49 -3.26 -1.77
C ALA A 107 -4.58 -2.19 -1.97
N VAL A 108 -5.29 -2.22 -3.12
CA VAL A 108 -6.35 -1.26 -3.44
C VAL A 108 -7.53 -1.40 -2.47
N VAL A 109 -7.97 -2.62 -2.15
CA VAL A 109 -9.05 -2.84 -1.18
C VAL A 109 -8.64 -2.31 0.20
N GLY A 110 -7.43 -2.64 0.65
CA GLY A 110 -6.90 -2.11 1.92
C GLY A 110 -6.87 -0.59 1.95
N PHE A 111 -6.37 0.04 0.88
CA PHE A 111 -6.31 1.49 0.75
C PHE A 111 -7.71 2.15 0.74
N VAL A 112 -8.67 1.56 0.02
CA VAL A 112 -10.06 2.06 -0.01
C VAL A 112 -10.69 1.99 1.38
N MET A 113 -10.41 0.95 2.18
CA MET A 113 -10.87 0.89 3.56
C MET A 113 -10.27 1.99 4.44
N ILE A 114 -9.00 2.34 4.25
CA ILE A 114 -8.36 3.48 4.95
C ILE A 114 -9.03 4.79 4.55
N LEU A 115 -9.24 5.04 3.25
CA LEU A 115 -9.92 6.25 2.79
C LEU A 115 -11.36 6.33 3.32
N TYR A 116 -12.10 5.22 3.24
CA TYR A 116 -13.46 5.15 3.77
C TYR A 116 -13.48 5.47 5.27
N ALA A 117 -12.60 4.85 6.06
CA ALA A 117 -12.50 5.10 7.49
C ALA A 117 -12.12 6.55 7.81
N MET A 118 -11.20 7.14 7.04
CA MET A 118 -10.79 8.54 7.19
C MET A 118 -11.94 9.51 6.90
N LEU A 119 -12.71 9.28 5.83
CA LEU A 119 -13.83 10.14 5.42
C LEU A 119 -15.07 9.98 6.31
N ASN A 120 -15.21 8.82 6.96
CA ASN A 120 -16.36 8.49 7.81
C ASN A 120 -16.01 8.45 9.30
N ILE A 121 -14.82 8.93 9.69
CA ILE A 121 -14.55 9.21 11.09
C ILE A 121 -15.44 10.41 11.45
N ALA A 122 -16.64 10.12 11.96
CA ALA A 122 -17.41 11.12 12.67
C ALA A 122 -16.54 11.55 13.85
N ASP A 123 -16.34 12.85 14.03
CA ASP A 123 -15.55 13.45 15.11
C ASP A 123 -15.84 12.76 16.47
N THR A 124 -15.10 11.70 16.79
CA THR A 124 -15.06 11.09 18.13
C THR A 124 -14.35 11.99 19.13
N THR A 125 -13.97 13.20 18.71
CA THR A 125 -13.49 14.33 19.51
C THR A 125 -14.63 15.16 20.11
N ARG A 126 -15.90 14.81 19.86
CA ARG A 126 -17.04 15.32 20.65
C ARG A 126 -17.34 14.41 21.83
N LEU A 127 -16.42 14.36 22.80
CA LEU A 127 -16.69 13.91 24.17
C LEU A 127 -16.18 14.97 25.13
#